data_AF-A0AAN8FG59-F1
#
_entry.id   AF-A0AAN8FG59-F1
#
_cell.length_a   1.000
_cell.length_b   1.000
_cell.length_c   1.000
_cell.angle_alpha   90.00
_cell.angle_beta   90.00
_cell.angle_gamma   90.00
#
_symmetry.space_group_name_H-M   'P 1'
#
loop_
_entity.id
_entity.type
_entity.pdbx_description
1 polymer ?
#
loop_
_entity_poly.entity_id
_entity_poly.type
_entity_poly.pdbx_seq_one_letter_code
_entity_poly.pdbx_strand_id
1 'polypeptide(L)'
;MARRYDSRTTIFSPEGRLYQVEYAMEAISHAGTCLGILSTDGILIAAEKRNVLAEKIYRLSENITCTVAGITADANILINHLRWWAAQYKLSYGEEMPVEQLVQNLCNEKQRYTQIGGKRPFGVSLLYMGWDKHYGYQLYQSDPSGNYTGWKATCIGNNHQAAMSLLKQEYKSPTLAEAKKLAVKVLWKTLDVKLTNEKVEMAVLTRRDGKTVVEELTAAEVEKLIKEHEEKEKEAEAKLHNSDMLMQYGRELNQMKMLVEAEHCKSAEEKLTQLDMIPRRFPDAGIEMRSRHSTKAAPYRSSETASEVHARNRAVYRADLRKQLLGEEKQRRQAAASSDDLVQHEEKQENIANELLSLTRSLKQNMTVAGNVLKDDNKRLSSMHTQVDANTTRLGAEGARLAHHAYKCGFDCALVFVALFIFWSFICMVVVMKVFPKRVTS
;
A
#
# COMPACT_ATOMS: atom_id res chain seq x y z
N MET A 1 -1.08 13.33 -40.78
CA MET A 1 -0.72 13.14 -39.35
C MET A 1 -0.89 11.67 -38.95
N ALA A 2 0.07 10.80 -39.28
CA ALA A 2 -0.06 9.34 -39.05
C ALA A 2 1.14 8.70 -38.31
N ARG A 3 1.87 9.47 -37.50
CA ARG A 3 3.03 9.00 -36.71
C ARG A 3 3.07 9.59 -35.29
N ARG A 4 1.92 9.67 -34.61
CA ARG A 4 1.88 10.13 -33.20
C ARG A 4 2.03 9.00 -32.18
N TYR A 5 1.83 7.75 -32.60
CA TYR A 5 1.98 6.57 -31.75
C TYR A 5 3.25 5.81 -32.12
N ASP A 6 3.94 5.31 -31.09
CA ASP A 6 5.12 4.48 -31.26
C ASP A 6 4.72 3.15 -31.90
N SER A 7 5.19 2.93 -33.13
CA SER A 7 4.91 1.74 -33.95
C SER A 7 6.12 0.80 -34.03
N ARG A 8 7.25 1.20 -33.44
CA ARG A 8 8.53 0.50 -33.57
C ARG A 8 8.81 -0.26 -32.28
N THR A 9 8.13 -1.40 -32.13
CA THR A 9 8.11 -2.14 -30.86
C THR A 9 9.42 -2.79 -30.43
N THR A 10 10.33 -3.01 -31.39
CA THR A 10 11.58 -3.79 -31.22
C THR A 10 12.83 -2.93 -31.43
N ILE A 11 12.72 -1.61 -31.28
CA ILE A 11 13.85 -0.69 -31.45
C ILE A 11 14.25 -0.11 -30.10
N PHE A 12 15.56 0.00 -29.88
CA PHE A 12 16.10 0.67 -28.70
C PHE A 12 15.80 2.16 -28.72
N SER A 13 15.49 2.70 -27.55
CA SER A 13 15.49 4.14 -27.29
C SER A 13 16.92 4.70 -27.39
N PRO A 14 17.08 6.03 -27.53
CA PRO A 14 18.40 6.67 -27.46
C PRO A 14 19.17 6.38 -26.17
N GLU A 15 18.47 6.01 -25.09
CA GLU A 15 19.04 5.63 -23.79
C GLU A 15 19.39 4.13 -23.70
N GLY A 16 19.16 3.35 -24.76
CA GLY A 16 19.41 1.90 -24.77
C GLY A 16 18.30 1.07 -24.10
N ARG A 17 17.08 1.61 -23.97
CA ARG A 17 15.94 0.96 -23.31
C ARG A 17 14.91 0.47 -24.33
N LEU A 18 14.08 -0.51 -23.96
CA LEU A 18 12.96 -0.98 -24.78
C LEU A 18 11.62 -0.50 -24.20
N TYR A 19 11.08 0.60 -24.75
CA TYR A 19 9.87 1.24 -24.20
C TYR A 19 8.66 0.30 -24.13
N GLN A 20 8.46 -0.56 -25.12
CA GLN A 20 7.32 -1.50 -25.08
C GLN A 20 7.41 -2.52 -23.93
N VAL A 21 8.63 -2.92 -23.54
CA VAL A 21 8.83 -3.81 -22.40
C VAL A 21 8.50 -3.08 -21.11
N GLU A 22 8.89 -1.82 -20.99
CA GLU A 22 8.59 -0.99 -19.81
C GLU A 22 7.10 -0.72 -19.67
N TYR A 23 6.41 -0.43 -20.77
CA TYR A 23 4.95 -0.29 -20.77
C TYR A 23 4.26 -1.60 -20.38
N ALA A 24 4.79 -2.75 -20.79
CA ALA A 24 4.28 -4.05 -20.35
C ALA A 24 4.51 -4.28 -18.85
N MET A 25 5.67 -3.90 -18.31
CA MET A 25 5.95 -3.98 -16.88
C MET A 25 5.03 -3.06 -16.06
N GLU A 26 4.76 -1.85 -16.56
CA GLU A 26 3.82 -0.93 -15.92
C GLU A 26 2.37 -1.47 -15.98
N ALA A 27 1.96 -2.07 -17.08
CA ALA A 27 0.65 -2.71 -17.17
C ALA A 27 0.50 -3.88 -16.15
N ILE A 28 1.60 -4.58 -15.85
CA ILE A 28 1.63 -5.63 -14.83
C ILE A 28 1.61 -5.04 -13.43
N SER A 29 2.25 -3.89 -13.19
CA SER A 29 2.18 -3.17 -11.90
C SER A 29 0.72 -2.90 -11.51
N HIS A 30 -0.13 -2.63 -12.50
CA HIS A 30 -1.57 -2.43 -12.29
C HIS A 30 -2.40 -3.71 -12.37
N ALA A 31 -1.81 -4.90 -12.37
CA ALA A 31 -2.54 -6.17 -12.30
C ALA A 31 -2.73 -6.62 -10.85
N GLY A 32 -3.68 -7.54 -10.60
CA GLY A 32 -3.90 -8.04 -9.24
C GLY A 32 -2.66 -8.75 -8.69
N THR A 33 -2.39 -8.54 -7.41
CA THR A 33 -1.21 -8.98 -6.66
C THR A 33 -1.06 -10.49 -6.68
N CYS A 34 0.14 -11.01 -6.92
CA CYS A 34 0.46 -12.44 -6.85
C CYS A 34 1.79 -12.62 -6.14
N LEU A 35 1.85 -13.50 -5.14
CA LEU A 35 3.06 -13.78 -4.38
C LEU A 35 3.36 -15.27 -4.36
N GLY A 36 4.65 -15.60 -4.20
CA GLY A 36 5.14 -16.95 -4.01
C GLY A 36 6.10 -17.00 -2.83
N ILE A 37 5.99 -18.04 -2.00
CA ILE A 37 6.83 -18.27 -0.83
C ILE A 37 7.31 -19.72 -0.84
N LEU A 38 8.63 -19.90 -0.91
CA LEU A 38 9.31 -21.17 -0.72
C LEU A 38 9.40 -21.49 0.77
N SER A 39 8.89 -22.66 1.16
CA SER A 39 8.98 -23.19 2.51
C SER A 39 9.89 -24.42 2.55
N THR A 40 10.20 -24.92 3.74
CA THR A 40 11.01 -26.14 3.91
C THR A 40 10.30 -27.39 3.38
N ASP A 41 8.98 -27.46 3.58
CA ASP A 41 8.17 -28.68 3.37
C ASP A 41 7.30 -28.59 2.11
N GLY A 42 7.46 -27.51 1.33
CA GLY A 42 6.65 -27.23 0.17
C GLY A 42 6.82 -25.82 -0.38
N ILE A 43 5.92 -25.42 -1.25
CA ILE A 43 5.88 -24.08 -1.84
C ILE A 43 4.43 -23.61 -1.95
N LEU A 44 4.21 -22.34 -1.64
CA LEU A 44 2.91 -21.70 -1.65
C LEU A 44 2.91 -20.58 -2.69
N ILE A 45 1.83 -20.51 -3.45
CA ILE A 45 1.48 -19.33 -4.25
C ILE A 45 0.14 -18.78 -3.76
N ALA A 46 0.04 -17.47 -3.65
CA ALA A 46 -1.20 -16.77 -3.35
C ALA A 46 -1.44 -15.65 -4.37
N ALA A 47 -2.69 -15.49 -4.80
CA ALA A 47 -3.07 -14.52 -5.82
C ALA A 47 -4.37 -13.80 -5.46
N GLU A 48 -4.41 -12.49 -5.76
CA GLU A 48 -5.60 -11.66 -5.66
C GLU A 48 -6.51 -11.88 -6.86
N LYS A 49 -7.75 -12.29 -6.61
CA LYS A 49 -8.83 -12.36 -7.58
C LYS A 49 -9.51 -10.99 -7.71
N ARG A 50 -9.41 -10.39 -8.90
CA ARG A 50 -10.15 -9.16 -9.24
C ARG A 50 -11.64 -9.41 -9.45
N ASN A 51 -11.94 -10.53 -10.10
CA ASN A 51 -13.30 -11.03 -10.32
C ASN A 51 -13.38 -12.41 -9.67
N VAL A 52 -14.49 -12.70 -8.99
CA VAL A 52 -14.70 -13.97 -8.27
C VAL A 52 -14.59 -15.19 -9.20
N LEU A 53 -14.97 -15.02 -10.48
CA LEU A 53 -14.92 -16.06 -11.52
C LEU A 53 -13.55 -16.21 -12.20
N ALA A 54 -12.60 -15.31 -11.94
CA ALA A 54 -11.30 -15.35 -12.61
C ALA A 54 -10.31 -16.18 -11.80
N GLU A 55 -9.96 -17.36 -12.33
CA GLU A 55 -8.87 -18.19 -11.82
C GLU A 55 -7.51 -17.60 -12.22
N LYS A 56 -6.57 -17.62 -11.29
CA LYS A 56 -5.21 -17.14 -11.52
C LYS A 56 -4.14 -18.21 -11.42
N ILE A 57 -4.46 -19.34 -10.80
CA ILE A 57 -3.52 -20.45 -10.63
C ILE A 57 -3.80 -21.48 -11.72
N TYR A 58 -2.75 -21.83 -12.46
CA TYR A 58 -2.84 -22.73 -13.60
C TYR A 58 -1.86 -23.88 -13.42
N ARG A 59 -2.41 -25.10 -13.36
CA ARG A 59 -1.59 -26.31 -13.40
C ARG A 59 -1.00 -26.50 -14.81
N LEU A 60 0.33 -26.65 -14.88
CA LEU A 60 1.07 -26.83 -16.12
C LEU A 60 1.40 -28.31 -16.37
N SER A 61 1.85 -29.00 -15.33
CA SER A 61 2.17 -30.43 -15.32
C SER A 61 1.78 -31.05 -13.97
N GLU A 62 2.22 -32.27 -13.68
CA GLU A 62 2.03 -32.88 -12.36
C GLU A 62 2.92 -32.24 -11.28
N ASN A 63 4.09 -31.73 -11.68
CA ASN A 63 5.10 -31.20 -10.78
C ASN A 63 5.25 -29.66 -10.84
N ILE A 64 4.57 -28.97 -11.75
CA ILE A 64 4.70 -27.53 -11.97
C ILE A 64 3.33 -26.85 -12.09
N THR A 65 3.19 -25.74 -11.38
CA THR A 65 2.02 -24.85 -11.39
C THR A 65 2.50 -23.41 -11.51
N CYS A 66 1.73 -22.54 -12.16
CA CYS A 66 2.05 -21.12 -12.22
C CYS A 66 0.87 -20.24 -11.82
N THR A 67 1.18 -19.01 -11.39
CA THR A 67 0.21 -17.90 -11.33
C THR A 67 0.61 -16.78 -12.26
N VAL A 68 -0.36 -15.95 -12.63
CA VAL A 68 -0.21 -14.93 -13.66
C VAL A 68 -0.60 -13.55 -13.15
N ALA A 69 0.20 -12.55 -13.49
CA ALA A 69 -0.13 -11.14 -13.32
C ALA A 69 0.07 -10.40 -14.65
N GLY A 70 -0.94 -9.64 -15.06
CA GLY A 70 -0.95 -8.90 -16.32
C GLY A 70 -2.20 -9.19 -17.14
N ILE A 71 -2.04 -9.18 -18.46
CA ILE A 71 -3.14 -9.38 -19.43
C ILE A 71 -3.52 -10.87 -19.49
N THR A 72 -4.72 -11.23 -19.03
CA THR A 72 -5.20 -12.63 -18.98
C THR A 72 -5.23 -13.31 -20.36
N ALA A 73 -5.58 -12.57 -21.43
CA ALA A 73 -5.62 -13.12 -22.78
C ALA A 73 -4.23 -13.59 -23.25
N ASP A 74 -3.20 -12.80 -22.98
CA ASP A 74 -1.81 -13.16 -23.27
C ASP A 74 -1.37 -14.36 -22.41
N ALA A 75 -1.79 -14.38 -21.14
CA ALA A 75 -1.44 -15.44 -20.20
C ALA A 75 -1.94 -16.81 -20.69
N ASN A 76 -3.17 -16.89 -21.20
CA ASN A 76 -3.75 -18.14 -21.70
C ASN A 76 -2.93 -18.75 -22.85
N ILE A 77 -2.37 -17.92 -23.73
CA ILE A 77 -1.49 -18.39 -24.82
C ILE A 77 -0.21 -18.99 -24.24
N LEU A 78 0.43 -18.28 -23.32
CA LEU A 78 1.67 -18.72 -22.67
C LEU A 78 1.48 -20.01 -21.85
N ILE A 79 0.36 -20.13 -21.13
CA ILE A 79 -0.01 -21.33 -20.37
C ILE A 79 -0.16 -22.54 -21.31
N ASN A 80 -0.80 -22.36 -22.46
CA ASN A 80 -0.95 -23.45 -23.43
C ASN A 80 0.40 -23.89 -24.01
N HIS A 81 1.31 -22.95 -24.29
CA HIS A 81 2.67 -23.28 -24.72
C HIS A 81 3.43 -24.07 -23.64
N LEU A 82 3.35 -23.62 -22.38
CA LEU A 82 3.98 -24.29 -21.24
C LEU A 82 3.48 -25.74 -21.08
N ARG A 83 2.15 -25.95 -21.13
CA ARG A 83 1.53 -27.28 -21.06
C ARG A 83 2.01 -28.18 -22.20
N TRP A 84 2.06 -27.64 -23.42
CA TRP A 84 2.52 -28.40 -24.58
C TRP A 84 3.98 -28.81 -24.45
N TRP A 85 4.88 -27.89 -24.06
CA TRP A 85 6.30 -28.22 -23.87
C TRP A 85 6.53 -29.23 -22.75
N ALA A 86 5.82 -29.09 -21.61
CA ALA A 86 5.92 -30.05 -20.51
C ALA A 86 5.46 -31.45 -20.93
N ALA A 87 4.33 -31.55 -21.64
CA ALA A 87 3.82 -32.82 -22.16
C ALA A 87 4.75 -33.43 -23.21
N GLN A 88 5.28 -32.62 -24.12
CA GLN A 88 6.21 -33.06 -25.17
C GLN A 88 7.53 -33.58 -24.57
N TYR A 89 8.04 -32.92 -23.54
CA TYR A 89 9.22 -33.39 -22.81
C TYR A 89 8.95 -34.75 -22.16
N LYS A 90 7.84 -34.89 -21.43
CA LYS A 90 7.42 -36.15 -20.80
C LYS A 90 7.27 -37.28 -21.82
N LEU A 91 6.70 -36.98 -22.99
CA LEU A 91 6.57 -37.94 -24.09
C LEU A 91 7.94 -38.38 -24.65
N SER A 92 8.89 -37.45 -24.77
CA SER A 92 10.19 -37.71 -25.40
C SER A 92 11.17 -38.42 -24.47
N TYR A 93 11.18 -38.05 -23.19
CA TYR A 93 12.17 -38.54 -22.20
C TYR A 93 11.59 -39.52 -21.18
N GLY A 94 10.26 -39.69 -21.12
CA GLY A 94 9.61 -40.58 -20.16
C GLY A 94 9.61 -40.07 -18.72
N GLU A 95 10.02 -38.83 -18.47
CA GLU A 95 10.09 -38.21 -17.14
C GLU A 95 9.55 -36.77 -17.12
N GLU A 96 9.21 -36.27 -15.93
CA GLU A 96 8.73 -34.90 -15.78
C GLU A 96 9.82 -33.88 -16.08
N MET A 97 9.44 -32.78 -16.73
CA MET A 97 10.36 -31.72 -17.12
C MET A 97 10.91 -30.98 -15.89
N PRO A 98 12.24 -30.70 -15.84
CA PRO A 98 12.81 -29.81 -14.82
C PRO A 98 12.20 -28.41 -14.87
N VAL A 99 12.02 -27.78 -13.71
CA VAL A 99 11.26 -26.52 -13.61
C VAL A 99 11.96 -25.40 -14.37
N GLU A 100 13.27 -25.24 -14.15
CA GLU A 100 14.08 -24.20 -14.80
C GLU A 100 14.06 -24.30 -16.33
N GLN A 101 14.14 -25.52 -16.87
CA GLN A 101 14.14 -25.74 -18.32
C GLN A 101 12.80 -25.30 -18.94
N LEU A 102 11.69 -25.55 -18.26
CA LEU A 102 10.36 -25.11 -18.73
C LEU A 102 10.26 -23.58 -18.73
N VAL A 103 10.75 -22.92 -17.68
CA VAL A 103 10.77 -21.46 -17.57
C VAL A 103 11.66 -20.85 -18.65
N GLN A 104 12.84 -21.42 -18.89
CA GLN A 104 13.77 -20.96 -19.93
C GLN A 104 13.15 -21.03 -21.33
N ASN A 105 12.44 -22.12 -21.65
CA ASN A 105 11.77 -22.27 -22.95
C ASN A 105 10.73 -21.15 -23.19
N LEU A 106 9.94 -20.80 -22.17
CA LEU A 106 8.99 -19.69 -22.28
C LEU A 106 9.69 -18.33 -22.40
N CYS A 107 10.75 -18.13 -21.62
CA CYS A 107 11.53 -16.91 -21.65
C CYS A 107 12.17 -16.65 -23.02
N ASN A 108 12.64 -17.71 -23.70
CA ASN A 108 13.14 -17.62 -25.08
C ASN A 108 12.02 -17.19 -26.05
N GLU A 109 10.81 -17.70 -25.89
CA GLU A 109 9.65 -17.29 -26.70
C GLU A 109 9.26 -15.83 -26.44
N LYS A 110 9.23 -15.39 -25.17
CA LYS A 110 8.98 -13.98 -24.82
C LYS A 110 10.06 -13.07 -25.43
N GLN A 111 11.32 -13.46 -25.31
CA GLN A 111 12.46 -12.70 -25.84
C GLN A 111 12.42 -12.59 -27.37
N ARG A 112 11.93 -13.61 -28.06
CA ARG A 112 11.76 -13.54 -29.51
C ARG A 112 10.84 -12.39 -29.93
N TYR A 113 9.78 -12.11 -29.16
CA TYR A 113 8.84 -11.02 -29.41
C TYR A 113 9.41 -9.62 -29.12
N THR A 114 10.45 -9.51 -28.28
CA THR A 114 11.11 -8.23 -27.98
C THR A 114 12.23 -7.90 -28.96
N GLN A 115 12.80 -8.91 -29.62
CA GLN A 115 13.92 -8.75 -30.55
C GLN A 115 13.50 -8.68 -32.01
N ILE A 116 12.54 -9.50 -32.45
CA ILE A 116 12.21 -9.67 -33.87
C ILE A 116 10.71 -9.73 -34.13
N GLY A 117 10.30 -9.33 -35.34
CA GLY A 117 8.95 -9.50 -35.86
C GLY A 117 8.01 -8.30 -35.67
N GLY A 118 8.45 -7.22 -35.02
CA GLY A 118 7.66 -5.98 -34.89
C GLY A 118 6.32 -6.16 -34.18
N LYS A 119 6.20 -7.22 -33.35
CA LYS A 119 5.02 -7.49 -32.55
C LYS A 119 5.13 -6.78 -31.20
N ARG A 120 4.00 -6.57 -30.52
CA ARG A 120 4.01 -6.15 -29.11
C ARG A 120 4.52 -7.30 -28.23
N PRO A 121 5.24 -7.02 -27.13
CA PRO A 121 5.59 -8.04 -26.15
C PRO A 121 4.34 -8.56 -25.43
N PHE A 122 4.49 -9.70 -24.74
CA PHE A 122 3.45 -10.24 -23.87
C PHE A 122 3.36 -9.42 -22.59
N GLY A 123 2.18 -8.91 -22.27
CA GLY A 123 1.93 -8.10 -21.08
C GLY A 123 1.73 -8.92 -19.82
N VAL A 124 2.56 -9.93 -19.57
CA VAL A 124 2.38 -10.91 -18.47
C VAL A 124 3.69 -11.28 -17.81
N SER A 125 3.71 -11.16 -16.47
CA SER A 125 4.68 -11.83 -15.60
C SER A 125 4.04 -13.07 -14.99
N LEU A 126 4.85 -14.12 -14.84
CA LEU A 126 4.40 -15.38 -14.25
C LEU A 126 5.29 -15.73 -13.06
N LEU A 127 4.69 -16.29 -12.02
CA LEU A 127 5.40 -17.01 -10.96
C LEU A 127 5.18 -18.50 -11.15
N TYR A 128 6.25 -19.28 -11.05
CA TYR A 128 6.24 -20.73 -11.18
C TYR A 128 6.59 -21.34 -9.84
N MET A 129 5.76 -22.26 -9.38
CA MET A 129 6.12 -23.18 -8.30
C MET A 129 6.26 -24.58 -8.88
N GLY A 130 7.34 -25.25 -8.52
CA GLY A 130 7.53 -26.62 -8.95
C GLY A 130 8.46 -27.39 -8.04
N TRP A 131 8.50 -28.70 -8.28
CA TRP A 131 9.47 -29.60 -7.68
C TRP A 131 10.15 -30.41 -8.78
N ASP A 132 11.47 -30.57 -8.68
CA ASP A 132 12.22 -31.54 -9.47
C ASP A 132 13.21 -32.35 -8.63
N LYS A 133 13.78 -33.39 -9.26
CA LYS A 133 14.73 -34.32 -8.64
C LYS A 133 16.11 -33.72 -8.37
N HIS A 134 16.44 -32.57 -8.98
CA HIS A 134 17.78 -32.00 -8.95
C HIS A 134 17.95 -30.96 -7.85
N TYR A 135 17.01 -30.02 -7.74
CA TYR A 135 17.07 -28.93 -6.75
C TYR A 135 15.85 -28.87 -5.82
N GLY A 136 14.92 -29.83 -5.92
CA GLY A 136 13.76 -29.89 -5.03
C GLY A 136 12.75 -28.80 -5.33
N TYR A 137 12.21 -28.15 -4.30
CA TYR A 137 11.23 -27.07 -4.45
C TYR A 137 11.88 -25.80 -5.01
N GLN A 138 11.29 -25.26 -6.07
CA GLN A 138 11.81 -24.10 -6.79
C GLN A 138 10.69 -23.08 -7.04
N LEU A 139 11.02 -21.80 -6.84
CA LEU A 139 10.18 -20.67 -7.17
C LEU A 139 10.90 -19.81 -8.21
N TYR A 140 10.29 -19.62 -9.37
CA TYR A 140 10.81 -18.73 -10.41
C TYR A 140 9.83 -17.61 -10.73
N GLN A 141 10.37 -16.48 -11.17
CA GLN A 141 9.62 -15.38 -11.74
C GLN A 141 10.12 -15.12 -13.17
N SER A 142 9.21 -14.84 -14.09
CA SER A 142 9.55 -14.36 -15.43
C SER A 142 8.83 -13.07 -15.77
N ASP A 143 9.50 -12.19 -16.51
CA ASP A 143 8.99 -10.88 -16.90
C ASP A 143 8.76 -10.77 -18.42
N PRO A 144 8.04 -9.73 -18.92
CA PRO A 144 7.81 -9.50 -20.35
C PRO A 144 9.07 -9.42 -21.21
N SER A 145 10.19 -9.04 -20.60
CA SER A 145 11.50 -8.97 -21.24
C SER A 145 12.06 -10.33 -21.66
N GLY A 146 11.50 -11.43 -21.17
CA GLY A 146 12.08 -12.76 -21.33
C GLY A 146 13.17 -13.07 -20.31
N ASN A 147 13.47 -12.18 -19.35
CA ASN A 147 14.30 -12.53 -18.21
C ASN A 147 13.51 -13.39 -17.21
N TYR A 148 14.20 -14.32 -16.56
CA TYR A 148 13.69 -15.03 -15.39
C TYR A 148 14.72 -15.06 -14.28
N THR A 149 14.23 -15.21 -13.05
CA THR A 149 15.04 -15.23 -11.83
C THR A 149 14.45 -16.21 -10.82
N GLY A 150 15.32 -16.92 -10.11
CA GLY A 150 14.95 -17.80 -9.00
C GLY A 150 14.80 -17.03 -7.69
N TRP A 151 13.78 -17.34 -6.90
CA TRP A 151 13.45 -16.63 -5.66
C TRP A 151 13.20 -17.59 -4.50
N LYS A 152 13.38 -17.09 -3.27
CA LYS A 152 12.87 -17.76 -2.06
C LYS A 152 11.49 -17.24 -1.66
N ALA A 153 11.26 -15.95 -1.85
CA ALA A 153 9.94 -15.35 -1.81
C ALA A 153 9.94 -14.18 -2.78
N THR A 154 8.85 -14.01 -3.53
CA THR A 154 8.69 -12.88 -4.44
C THR A 154 7.23 -12.49 -4.59
N CYS A 155 6.99 -11.29 -5.10
CA CYS A 155 5.68 -10.75 -5.39
C CYS A 155 5.71 -10.00 -6.73
N ILE A 156 4.66 -10.19 -7.53
CA ILE A 156 4.39 -9.47 -8.78
C ILE A 156 3.00 -8.84 -8.72
N GLY A 157 2.75 -7.85 -9.57
CA GLY A 157 1.47 -7.14 -9.62
C GLY A 157 1.45 -5.86 -8.78
N ASN A 158 0.26 -5.47 -8.37
CA ASN A 158 0.03 -4.25 -7.60
C ASN A 158 0.75 -4.28 -6.25
N ASN A 159 1.26 -3.12 -5.83
CA ASN A 159 1.96 -2.93 -4.56
C ASN A 159 3.13 -3.92 -4.29
N HIS A 160 3.71 -4.53 -5.33
CA HIS A 160 4.79 -5.50 -5.20
C HIS A 160 6.01 -4.97 -4.41
N GLN A 161 6.34 -3.68 -4.50
CA GLN A 161 7.46 -3.08 -3.75
C GLN A 161 7.27 -3.13 -2.23
N ALA A 162 6.04 -2.83 -1.77
CA ALA A 162 5.68 -2.93 -0.36
C ALA A 162 5.66 -4.40 0.10
N ALA A 163 5.08 -5.29 -0.73
CA ALA A 163 5.06 -6.73 -0.48
C ALA A 163 6.47 -7.30 -0.32
N MET A 164 7.40 -6.96 -1.22
CA MET A 164 8.79 -7.39 -1.19
C MET A 164 9.53 -6.88 0.04
N SER A 165 9.25 -5.66 0.49
CA SER A 165 9.85 -5.09 1.69
C SER A 165 9.42 -5.85 2.95
N LEU A 166 8.14 -6.22 3.05
CA LEU A 166 7.60 -7.05 4.12
C LEU A 166 8.18 -8.47 4.09
N LEU A 167 8.22 -9.10 2.90
CA LEU A 167 8.81 -10.43 2.73
C LEU A 167 10.28 -10.44 3.15
N LYS A 168 11.07 -9.42 2.81
CA LYS A 168 12.47 -9.32 3.24
C LYS A 168 12.66 -9.27 4.76
N GLN A 169 11.73 -8.66 5.49
CA GLN A 169 11.81 -8.52 6.95
C GLN A 169 11.38 -9.80 7.68
N GLU A 170 10.34 -10.47 7.17
CA GLU A 170 9.66 -11.56 7.87
C GLU A 170 10.07 -12.96 7.38
N TYR A 171 10.65 -13.07 6.17
CA TYR A 171 11.03 -14.36 5.62
C TYR A 171 12.24 -14.95 6.37
N LYS A 172 12.02 -16.07 7.05
CA LYS A 172 13.04 -16.82 7.80
C LYS A 172 12.96 -18.32 7.52
N SER A 173 12.98 -18.71 6.24
CA SER A 173 12.83 -20.11 5.81
C SER A 173 11.66 -20.81 6.51
N PRO A 174 10.43 -20.28 6.35
CA PRO A 174 9.27 -20.73 7.11
C PRO A 174 8.88 -22.17 6.78
N THR A 175 8.23 -22.83 7.73
CA THR A 175 7.44 -24.03 7.44
C THR A 175 6.22 -23.69 6.57
N LEU A 176 5.57 -24.68 5.98
CA LEU A 176 4.41 -24.43 5.13
C LEU A 176 3.27 -23.70 5.87
N ALA A 177 3.04 -24.04 7.14
CA ALA A 177 2.00 -23.41 7.97
C ALA A 177 2.32 -21.93 8.27
N GLU A 178 3.59 -21.61 8.50
CA GLU A 178 4.06 -20.24 8.68
C GLU A 178 4.03 -19.45 7.37
N ALA A 179 4.39 -20.09 6.25
CA ALA A 179 4.32 -19.49 4.92
C ALA A 179 2.87 -19.08 4.57
N LYS A 180 1.87 -19.91 4.90
CA LYS A 180 0.44 -19.57 4.74
C LYS A 180 0.07 -18.31 5.54
N LYS A 181 0.51 -18.23 6.80
CA LYS A 181 0.26 -17.04 7.65
C LYS A 181 0.98 -15.80 7.13
N LEU A 182 2.21 -15.96 6.67
CA LEU A 182 2.99 -14.86 6.08
C LEU A 182 2.37 -14.36 4.78
N ALA A 183 1.89 -15.24 3.91
CA ALA A 183 1.18 -14.87 2.69
C ALA A 183 -0.06 -14.02 2.99
N VAL A 184 -0.89 -14.45 3.96
CA VAL A 184 -2.06 -13.69 4.39
C VAL A 184 -1.66 -12.33 4.97
N LYS A 185 -0.60 -12.27 5.80
CA LYS A 185 -0.08 -11.01 6.36
C LYS A 185 0.38 -10.03 5.27
N VAL A 186 1.07 -10.53 4.26
CA VAL A 186 1.53 -9.70 3.13
C VAL A 186 0.33 -9.19 2.34
N LEU A 187 -0.59 -10.08 1.95
CA LEU A 187 -1.82 -9.69 1.23
C LEU A 187 -2.66 -8.69 2.02
N TRP A 188 -2.80 -8.88 3.33
CA TRP A 188 -3.54 -7.97 4.21
C TRP A 188 -2.99 -6.54 4.18
N LYS A 189 -1.67 -6.39 4.12
CA LYS A 189 -1.01 -5.07 4.07
C LYS A 189 -0.93 -4.48 2.67
N THR A 190 -0.93 -5.30 1.63
CA THR A 190 -0.74 -4.84 0.24
C THR A 190 -2.04 -4.57 -0.49
N LEU A 191 -3.14 -5.18 -0.04
CA LEU A 191 -4.47 -4.97 -0.62
C LEU A 191 -5.11 -3.71 -0.03
N ASP A 192 -5.54 -2.81 -0.91
CA ASP A 192 -6.25 -1.59 -0.51
C ASP A 192 -7.69 -1.87 -0.02
N VAL A 193 -8.20 -3.07 -0.31
CA VAL A 193 -9.56 -3.49 0.06
C VAL A 193 -9.49 -4.59 1.11
N LYS A 194 -10.48 -4.62 2.01
CA LYS A 194 -10.58 -5.67 3.03
C LYS A 194 -10.45 -7.07 2.41
N LEU A 195 -9.56 -7.86 3.00
CA LEU A 195 -9.30 -9.24 2.61
C LEU A 195 -10.54 -10.10 2.87
N THR A 196 -11.07 -10.71 1.80
CA THR A 196 -12.15 -11.70 1.87
C THR A 196 -11.69 -13.00 1.22
N ASN A 197 -12.28 -14.13 1.62
CA ASN A 197 -11.98 -15.45 1.07
C ASN A 197 -12.22 -15.53 -0.45
N GLU A 198 -13.24 -14.86 -0.98
CA GLU A 198 -13.54 -14.84 -2.42
C GLU A 198 -12.47 -14.10 -3.26
N LYS A 199 -11.73 -13.18 -2.65
CA LYS A 199 -10.72 -12.35 -3.31
C LYS A 199 -9.33 -12.95 -3.33
N VAL A 200 -9.13 -14.07 -2.64
CA VAL A 200 -7.80 -14.68 -2.52
C VAL A 200 -7.87 -16.13 -2.99
N GLU A 201 -6.93 -16.47 -3.85
CA GLU A 201 -6.66 -17.84 -4.27
C GLU A 201 -5.33 -18.27 -3.66
N MET A 202 -5.26 -19.44 -3.05
CA MET A 202 -4.01 -20.01 -2.53
C MET A 202 -3.87 -21.44 -2.99
N ALA A 203 -2.71 -21.79 -3.52
CA ALA A 203 -2.36 -23.15 -3.87
C ALA A 203 -1.01 -23.53 -3.26
N VAL A 204 -0.95 -24.74 -2.76
CA VAL A 204 0.26 -25.32 -2.18
C VAL A 204 0.69 -26.51 -3.01
N LEU A 205 2.00 -26.61 -3.22
CA LEU A 205 2.63 -27.79 -3.77
C LEU A 205 3.49 -28.45 -2.68
N THR A 206 3.14 -29.70 -2.35
CA THR A 206 3.87 -30.56 -1.40
C THR A 206 4.26 -31.87 -2.05
N ARG A 207 5.15 -32.63 -1.40
CA ARG A 207 5.53 -33.96 -1.84
C ARG A 207 5.06 -34.98 -0.82
N ARG A 208 4.16 -35.88 -1.22
CA ARG A 208 3.65 -36.99 -0.39
C ARG A 208 3.98 -38.30 -1.08
N ASP A 209 4.62 -39.23 -0.37
CA ASP A 209 4.96 -40.56 -0.87
C ASP A 209 5.72 -40.56 -2.22
N GLY A 210 6.63 -39.61 -2.39
CA GLY A 210 7.42 -39.46 -3.62
C GLY A 210 6.66 -38.86 -4.81
N LYS A 211 5.38 -38.50 -4.65
CA LYS A 211 4.56 -37.82 -5.66
C LYS A 211 4.34 -36.36 -5.30
N THR A 212 4.34 -35.50 -6.30
CA THR A 212 4.02 -34.09 -6.14
C THR A 212 2.50 -33.91 -6.13
N VAL A 213 1.98 -33.25 -5.10
CA VAL A 213 0.55 -32.97 -4.94
C VAL A 213 0.36 -31.47 -4.88
N VAL A 214 -0.49 -30.95 -5.77
CA VAL A 214 -0.92 -29.55 -5.79
C VAL A 214 -2.32 -29.49 -5.21
N GLU A 215 -2.47 -28.80 -4.08
CA GLU A 215 -3.74 -28.62 -3.38
C GLU A 215 -4.10 -27.13 -3.36
N GLU A 216 -5.22 -26.79 -3.97
CA GLU A 216 -5.84 -25.47 -3.83
C GLU A 216 -6.59 -25.42 -2.49
N LEU A 217 -6.34 -24.37 -1.70
CA LEU A 217 -6.97 -24.22 -0.40
C LEU A 217 -8.46 -23.90 -0.58
N THR A 218 -9.29 -24.55 0.22
CA THR A 218 -10.73 -24.28 0.20
C THR A 218 -11.05 -22.91 0.79
N ALA A 219 -12.17 -22.31 0.38
CA ALA A 219 -12.60 -21.00 0.90
C ALA A 219 -12.71 -20.97 2.44
N ALA A 220 -13.09 -22.09 3.06
CA ALA A 220 -13.17 -22.22 4.52
C ALA A 220 -11.80 -22.19 5.20
N GLU A 221 -10.78 -22.82 4.61
CA GLU A 221 -9.41 -22.78 5.13
C GLU A 221 -8.80 -21.39 5.00
N VAL A 222 -9.02 -20.73 3.86
CA VAL A 222 -8.59 -19.34 3.64
C VAL A 222 -9.25 -18.42 4.66
N GLU A 223 -10.56 -18.55 4.88
CA GLU A 223 -11.29 -17.74 5.85
C GLU A 223 -10.78 -17.94 7.28
N LYS A 224 -10.44 -19.17 7.67
CA LYS A 224 -9.84 -19.46 8.97
C LYS A 224 -8.51 -18.74 9.14
N LEU A 225 -7.64 -18.76 8.13
CA LEU A 225 -6.35 -18.07 8.17
C LEU A 225 -6.50 -16.55 8.25
N ILE A 226 -7.51 -15.99 7.57
CA ILE A 226 -7.83 -14.56 7.64
C ILE A 226 -8.30 -14.18 9.06
N LYS A 227 -9.21 -14.96 9.66
CA LYS A 227 -9.70 -14.72 11.03
C LYS A 227 -8.56 -14.82 12.06
N GLU A 228 -7.72 -15.83 11.96
CA GLU A 228 -6.53 -15.97 12.81
C GLU A 228 -5.58 -14.76 12.69
N HIS A 229 -5.50 -14.15 11.50
CA HIS A 229 -4.69 -12.94 11.32
C HIS A 229 -5.38 -11.69 11.88
N GLU A 230 -6.68 -11.52 11.66
CA GLU A 230 -7.47 -10.41 12.22
C GLU A 230 -7.41 -10.38 13.76
N GLU A 231 -7.48 -11.54 14.42
CA GLU A 231 -7.35 -11.63 15.88
C GLU A 231 -5.96 -11.20 16.36
N LYS A 232 -4.91 -11.63 15.66
CA LYS A 232 -3.53 -11.25 16.00
C LYS A 232 -3.25 -9.77 15.80
N GLU A 233 -3.79 -9.16 14.75
CA GLU A 233 -3.67 -7.71 14.53
C GLU A 233 -4.41 -6.95 15.65
N LYS A 234 -5.63 -7.37 16.04
CA LYS A 234 -6.34 -6.78 17.18
C LYS A 234 -5.59 -6.91 18.50
N GLU A 235 -4.98 -8.07 18.76
CA GLU A 235 -4.13 -8.26 19.95
C GLU A 235 -2.88 -7.37 19.91
N ALA A 236 -2.26 -7.20 18.75
CA ALA A 236 -1.10 -6.34 18.57
C ALA A 236 -1.46 -4.87 18.76
N GLU A 237 -2.58 -4.42 18.19
CA GLU A 237 -3.14 -3.08 18.38
C GLU A 237 -3.51 -2.82 19.84
N ALA A 238 -4.14 -3.80 20.52
CA ALA A 238 -4.46 -3.68 21.94
C ALA A 238 -3.21 -3.59 22.83
N LYS A 239 -2.15 -4.35 22.50
CA LYS A 239 -0.86 -4.26 23.21
C LYS A 239 -0.16 -2.93 22.97
N LEU A 240 -0.17 -2.43 21.73
CA LEU A 240 0.37 -1.11 21.40
C LEU A 240 -0.41 -0.02 22.14
N HIS A 241 -1.74 -0.06 22.09
CA HIS A 241 -2.60 0.89 22.78
C HIS A 241 -2.39 0.89 24.30
N ASN A 242 -2.28 -0.30 24.92
CA ASN A 242 -2.01 -0.41 26.35
C ASN A 242 -0.59 0.09 26.70
N SER A 243 0.41 -0.18 25.86
CA SER A 243 1.76 0.35 26.02
C SER A 243 1.81 1.88 25.93
N ASP A 244 1.10 2.45 24.96
CA ASP A 244 1.00 3.91 24.80
C ASP A 244 0.25 4.54 25.97
N MET A 245 -0.84 3.91 26.43
CA MET A 245 -1.61 4.34 27.61
C MET A 245 -0.76 4.27 28.89
N LEU A 246 0.03 3.20 29.08
CA LEU A 246 0.98 3.07 30.19
C LEU A 246 2.07 4.14 30.14
N MET A 247 2.61 4.45 28.95
CA MET A 247 3.55 5.56 28.80
C MET A 247 2.91 6.91 29.13
N GLN A 248 1.64 7.11 28.79
CA GLN A 248 0.90 8.31 29.14
C GLN A 248 0.71 8.43 30.66
N TYR A 249 0.25 7.36 31.33
CA TYR A 249 0.11 7.36 32.79
C TYR A 249 1.44 7.55 33.52
N GLY A 250 2.54 6.98 33.01
CA GLY A 250 3.88 7.21 33.55
C GLY A 250 4.32 8.68 33.46
N ARG A 251 3.97 9.37 32.36
CA ARG A 251 4.23 10.82 32.20
C ARG A 251 3.40 11.65 33.19
N GLU A 252 2.12 11.33 33.35
CA GLU A 252 1.21 12.02 34.28
C GLU A 252 1.63 11.83 35.75
N LEU A 253 2.02 10.62 36.14
CA LEU A 253 2.55 10.33 37.49
C LEU A 253 3.84 11.12 37.78
N ASN A 254 4.77 11.18 36.82
CA ASN A 254 5.98 11.97 36.97
C ASN A 254 5.67 13.46 37.09
N GLN A 255 4.71 13.98 36.32
CA GLN A 255 4.28 15.37 36.43
C GLN A 255 3.69 15.67 37.81
N MET A 256 2.82 14.79 38.32
CA MET A 256 2.24 14.93 39.66
C MET A 256 3.31 14.87 40.75
N LYS A 257 4.31 13.99 40.61
CA LYS A 257 5.43 13.90 41.55
C LYS A 257 6.24 15.20 41.59
N MET A 258 6.59 15.77 40.43
CA MET A 258 7.32 17.03 40.35
C MET A 258 6.54 18.21 40.94
N LEU A 259 5.20 18.23 40.77
CA LEU A 259 4.34 19.24 41.40
C LEU A 259 4.32 19.11 42.93
N VAL A 260 4.25 17.89 43.46
CA VAL A 260 4.29 17.64 44.91
C VAL A 260 5.66 18.03 45.50
N GLU A 261 6.76 17.71 44.82
CA GLU A 261 8.12 18.11 45.21
C GLU A 261 8.27 19.65 45.24
N ALA A 262 7.68 20.35 44.26
CA ALA A 262 7.65 21.80 44.24
C ALA A 262 6.84 22.39 45.43
N GLU A 263 5.74 21.77 45.85
CA GLU A 263 4.99 22.25 47.03
C GLU A 263 5.80 22.17 48.33
N HIS A 264 6.70 21.17 48.45
CA HIS A 264 7.51 20.93 49.63
C HIS A 264 8.73 21.87 49.76
N CYS A 265 9.05 22.65 48.73
CA CYS A 265 10.12 23.66 48.78
C CYS A 265 9.72 24.84 49.70
N LYS A 266 10.69 25.46 50.39
CA LYS A 266 10.41 26.51 51.39
C LYS A 266 10.43 27.92 50.79
N SER A 267 11.26 28.16 49.77
CA SER A 267 11.40 29.46 49.11
C SER A 267 10.58 29.55 47.82
N ALA A 268 9.97 30.71 47.56
CA ALA A 268 9.18 30.94 46.35
C ALA A 268 10.02 30.86 45.06
N GLU A 269 11.33 31.16 45.12
CA GLU A 269 12.27 30.99 44.00
C GLU A 269 12.53 29.52 43.67
N GLU A 270 12.69 28.68 44.69
CA GLU A 270 12.90 27.24 44.54
C GLU A 270 11.66 26.57 43.94
N LYS A 271 10.45 27.00 44.33
CA LYS A 271 9.19 26.53 43.72
C LYS A 271 9.12 26.83 42.23
N LEU A 272 9.54 28.04 41.83
CA LEU A 272 9.50 28.51 40.45
C LEU A 272 10.52 27.79 39.56
N THR A 273 11.72 27.56 40.09
CA THR A 273 12.78 26.81 39.38
C THR A 273 12.39 25.35 39.19
N GLN A 274 11.81 24.69 40.20
CA GLN A 274 11.28 23.33 40.06
C GLN A 274 10.13 23.22 39.04
N LEU A 275 9.24 24.22 39.00
CA LEU A 275 8.17 24.30 38.00
C LEU A 275 8.68 24.52 36.57
N ASP A 276 9.73 25.31 36.37
CA ASP A 276 10.33 25.54 35.05
C ASP A 276 11.11 24.31 34.53
N MET A 277 11.42 23.32 35.38
CA MET A 277 11.94 22.01 34.96
C MET A 277 10.88 21.07 34.37
N ILE A 278 9.59 21.37 34.56
CA ILE A 278 8.50 20.55 34.01
C ILE A 278 8.33 20.86 32.51
N PRO A 279 8.40 19.87 31.61
CA PRO A 279 8.26 20.09 30.17
C PRO A 279 6.90 20.74 29.82
N ARG A 280 6.92 21.89 29.13
CA ARG A 280 5.70 22.68 28.78
C ARG A 280 4.76 21.98 27.80
N ARG A 281 5.29 21.05 27.00
CA ARG A 281 4.57 20.12 26.12
C ARG A 281 5.40 18.86 26.03
N PHE A 282 4.78 17.71 26.28
CA PHE A 282 5.31 16.46 25.71
C PHE A 282 4.96 16.46 24.22
N PRO A 283 5.83 15.93 23.33
CA PRO A 283 5.47 15.79 21.93
C PRO A 283 4.21 14.93 21.83
N ASP A 284 3.16 15.48 21.20
CA ASP A 284 1.90 14.77 20.97
C ASP A 284 2.21 13.50 20.17
N ALA A 285 2.02 12.34 20.80
CA ALA A 285 1.72 11.14 20.03
C ALA A 285 0.28 11.32 19.55
N GLY A 286 0.11 11.79 18.31
CA GLY A 286 -1.21 12.04 17.74
C GLY A 286 -2.05 10.77 17.70
N ILE A 287 -2.96 10.62 18.66
CA ILE A 287 -4.03 9.62 18.64
C ILE A 287 -5.30 10.35 18.23
N GLU A 288 -5.66 10.28 16.94
CA GLU A 288 -7.01 10.65 16.51
C GLU A 288 -8.00 9.59 17.00
N MET A 289 -8.74 9.88 18.07
CA MET A 289 -9.92 9.11 18.45
C MET A 289 -11.02 9.27 17.39
N ARG A 290 -11.17 8.30 16.50
CA ARG A 290 -12.36 8.19 15.65
C ARG A 290 -13.32 7.14 16.21
N SER A 291 -14.12 7.51 17.20
CA SER A 291 -15.23 6.69 17.68
C SER A 291 -16.45 6.86 16.76
N ARG A 292 -16.88 5.76 16.11
CA ARG A 292 -18.20 5.62 15.50
C ARG A 292 -19.09 4.87 16.50
N HIS A 293 -20.24 5.49 16.81
CA HIS A 293 -21.40 4.93 17.52
C HIS A 293 -21.25 4.61 19.02
N SER A 294 -21.84 5.45 19.88
CA SER A 294 -23.11 5.14 20.58
C SER A 294 -23.36 6.13 21.72
N THR A 295 -24.65 6.40 21.88
CA THR A 295 -25.39 7.31 22.75
C THR A 295 -25.16 7.22 24.27
N LYS A 296 -25.34 8.39 24.93
CA LYS A 296 -25.68 8.64 26.34
C LYS A 296 -24.65 8.24 27.40
N ALA A 297 -23.68 9.13 27.61
CA ALA A 297 -23.02 9.32 28.91
C ALA A 297 -23.06 10.83 29.26
N ALA A 298 -23.30 11.14 30.52
CA ALA A 298 -23.45 12.51 31.05
C ALA A 298 -22.25 13.41 30.70
N PRO A 299 -22.44 14.74 30.55
CA PRO A 299 -21.36 15.64 30.18
C PRO A 299 -20.29 15.65 31.27
N TYR A 300 -19.15 15.03 30.98
CA TYR A 300 -17.94 15.12 31.78
C TYR A 300 -17.47 16.58 31.78
N ARG A 301 -17.41 17.17 32.97
CA ARG A 301 -16.92 18.54 33.22
C ARG A 301 -15.51 18.63 32.63
N SER A 302 -15.27 19.62 31.77
CA SER A 302 -13.98 19.87 31.13
C SER A 302 -12.83 19.77 32.15
N SER A 303 -12.00 18.74 31.98
CA SER A 303 -10.70 18.65 32.64
C SER A 303 -9.92 19.91 32.30
N GLU A 304 -9.58 20.73 33.31
CA GLU A 304 -8.61 21.82 33.13
C GLU A 304 -7.35 21.21 32.47
N THR A 305 -6.87 21.84 31.40
CA THR A 305 -5.71 21.31 30.69
C THR A 305 -4.47 21.49 31.56
N ALA A 306 -3.53 20.54 31.55
CA ALA A 306 -2.32 20.61 32.39
C ALA A 306 -1.53 21.94 32.21
N SER A 307 -1.62 22.55 31.02
CA SER A 307 -1.05 23.87 30.73
C SER A 307 -1.74 25.02 31.48
N GLU A 308 -3.06 24.96 31.69
CA GLU A 308 -3.81 25.95 32.47
C GLU A 308 -3.45 25.88 33.95
N VAL A 309 -3.34 24.67 34.51
CA VAL A 309 -2.91 24.45 35.91
C VAL A 309 -1.48 24.98 36.12
N HIS A 310 -0.56 24.70 35.20
CA HIS A 310 0.81 25.23 35.26
C HIS A 310 0.87 26.76 35.16
N ALA A 311 0.12 27.36 34.24
CA ALA A 311 0.08 28.81 34.07
C ALA A 311 -0.46 29.51 35.33
N ARG A 312 -1.50 28.92 35.95
CA ARG A 312 -2.09 29.40 37.18
C ARG A 312 -1.11 29.30 38.36
N ASN A 313 -0.48 28.16 38.58
CA ASN A 313 0.49 27.96 39.66
C ASN A 313 1.70 28.89 39.52
N ARG A 314 2.20 29.07 38.30
CA ARG A 314 3.30 30.01 38.02
C ARG A 314 2.92 31.46 38.33
N ALA A 315 1.69 31.87 38.01
CA ALA A 315 1.21 33.21 38.32
C ALA A 315 1.13 33.46 39.84
N VAL A 316 0.67 32.45 40.59
CA VAL A 316 0.61 32.49 42.06
C VAL A 316 2.01 32.63 42.67
N TYR A 317 2.96 31.77 42.31
CA TYR A 317 4.31 31.83 42.89
C TYR A 317 5.08 33.09 42.47
N ARG A 318 4.88 33.60 41.24
CA ARG A 318 5.46 34.90 40.83
C ARG A 318 4.88 36.06 41.63
N ALA A 319 3.59 36.02 41.96
CA ALA A 319 2.96 37.05 42.77
C ALA A 319 3.49 37.05 44.21
N ASP A 320 3.72 35.87 44.79
CA ASP A 320 4.31 35.73 46.12
C ASP A 320 5.79 36.15 46.16
N LEU A 321 6.58 35.75 45.17
CA LEU A 321 7.97 36.17 45.05
C LEU A 321 8.08 37.70 44.93
N ARG A 322 7.20 38.31 44.14
CA ARG A 322 7.11 39.77 43.99
C ARG A 322 6.77 40.45 45.31
N LYS A 323 5.91 39.86 46.15
CA LYS A 323 5.60 40.40 47.49
C LYS A 323 6.78 40.27 48.45
N GLN A 324 7.54 39.17 48.38
CA GLN A 324 8.73 38.97 49.22
C GLN A 324 9.85 39.95 48.86
N LEU A 325 10.14 40.10 47.56
CA LEU A 325 11.17 41.02 47.07
C LEU A 325 10.84 42.50 47.31
N LEU A 326 9.56 42.89 47.19
CA LEU A 326 9.11 44.25 47.49
C LEU A 326 8.93 44.50 49.00
N GLY A 327 8.90 43.46 49.82
CA GLY A 327 8.84 43.55 51.28
C GLY A 327 10.18 43.84 51.96
N GLU A 328 11.30 43.58 51.27
CA GLU A 328 12.67 43.71 51.81
C GLU A 328 13.42 44.96 51.28
N GLU A 329 12.72 46.02 50.87
CA GLU A 329 13.37 47.27 50.41
C GLU A 329 13.97 48.14 51.54
N LYS A 330 13.94 47.70 52.80
CA LYS A 330 14.41 48.53 53.94
C LYS A 330 15.78 48.17 54.53
N GLN A 331 16.46 47.11 54.08
CA GLN A 331 17.76 46.73 54.67
C GLN A 331 18.96 46.61 53.72
N ARG A 332 18.79 46.75 52.40
CA ARG A 332 19.91 46.59 51.45
C ARG A 332 20.58 47.87 50.96
N ARG A 333 20.43 48.98 51.70
CA ARG A 333 21.04 50.28 51.36
C ARG A 333 22.46 50.51 51.89
N GLN A 334 23.15 49.49 52.42
CA GLN A 334 24.45 49.68 53.07
C GLN A 334 25.62 48.80 52.59
N ALA A 335 25.52 48.11 51.47
CA ALA A 335 26.67 47.37 50.94
C ALA A 335 26.75 47.45 49.41
N ALA A 336 27.25 48.57 48.90
CA ALA A 336 27.71 48.66 47.52
C ALA A 336 28.85 49.68 47.42
N ALA A 337 30.07 49.21 47.66
CA ALA A 337 31.30 49.93 47.36
C ALA A 337 32.35 48.92 46.83
N SER A 338 32.32 48.67 45.53
CA SER A 338 33.49 48.24 44.72
C SER A 338 33.13 48.41 43.24
N SER A 339 33.76 49.39 42.57
CA SER A 339 33.28 49.98 41.31
C SER A 339 33.78 49.30 40.03
N ASP A 340 34.47 48.17 40.09
CA ASP A 340 35.16 47.61 38.90
C ASP A 340 34.54 46.31 38.35
N ASP A 341 33.88 45.50 39.18
CA ASP A 341 33.18 44.27 38.72
C ASP A 341 31.77 44.57 38.15
N LEU A 342 31.17 45.70 38.53
CA LEU A 342 29.84 46.13 38.06
C LEU A 342 29.83 46.47 36.57
N VAL A 343 30.87 47.16 36.08
CA VAL A 343 30.99 47.57 34.68
C VAL A 343 31.15 46.36 33.76
N GLN A 344 31.96 45.36 34.16
CA GLN A 344 32.10 44.11 33.39
C GLN A 344 30.83 43.24 33.40
N HIS A 345 30.04 43.31 34.47
CA HIS A 345 28.78 42.58 34.58
C HIS A 345 27.66 43.25 33.77
N GLU A 346 27.65 44.58 33.71
CA GLU A 346 26.74 45.37 32.86
C GLU A 346 27.05 45.17 31.37
N GLU A 347 28.33 45.19 30.96
CA GLU A 347 28.72 44.92 29.56
C GLU A 347 28.36 43.49 29.13
N LYS A 348 28.53 42.49 30.01
CA LYS A 348 28.10 41.11 29.74
C LYS A 348 26.58 41.00 29.64
N GLN A 349 25.84 41.70 30.50
CA GLN A 349 24.37 41.75 30.43
C GLN A 349 23.88 42.45 29.15
N GLU A 350 24.55 43.51 28.72
CA GLU A 350 24.22 44.24 27.49
C GLU A 350 24.49 43.39 26.24
N ASN A 351 25.61 42.66 26.21
CA ASN A 351 25.92 41.72 25.12
C ASN A 351 24.90 40.57 25.03
N ILE A 352 24.51 39.98 26.17
CA ILE A 352 23.47 38.94 26.20
C ILE A 352 22.11 39.51 25.76
N ALA A 353 21.77 40.72 26.18
CA ALA A 353 20.54 41.38 25.75
C ALA A 353 20.53 41.65 24.23
N ASN A 354 21.68 42.03 23.67
CA ASN A 354 21.84 42.27 22.24
C ASN A 354 21.77 40.97 21.42
N GLU A 355 22.33 39.87 21.91
CA GLU A 355 22.18 38.53 21.29
C GLU A 355 20.74 38.02 21.36
N LEU A 356 20.04 38.21 22.48
CA LEU A 356 18.62 37.87 22.59
C LEU A 356 17.77 38.71 21.63
N LEU A 357 18.10 40.00 21.46
CA LEU A 357 17.44 40.88 20.49
C LEU A 357 17.69 40.44 19.04
N SER A 358 18.91 40.02 18.71
CA SER A 358 19.25 39.53 17.36
C SER A 358 18.56 38.20 17.05
N LEU A 359 18.54 37.28 18.02
CA LEU A 359 17.82 36.00 17.91
C LEU A 359 16.32 36.22 17.77
N THR A 360 15.74 37.16 18.53
CA THR A 360 14.31 37.50 18.45
C THR A 360 13.96 38.12 17.09
N ARG A 361 14.83 38.96 16.53
CA ARG A 361 14.65 39.50 15.17
C ARG A 361 14.74 38.40 14.10
N SER A 362 15.66 37.45 14.26
CA SER A 362 15.81 36.30 13.37
C SER A 362 14.59 35.37 13.44
N LEU A 363 14.10 35.06 14.64
CA LEU A 363 12.87 34.28 14.85
C LEU A 363 11.65 34.96 14.22
N LYS A 364 11.54 36.29 14.38
CA LYS A 364 10.47 37.08 13.74
C LYS A 364 10.55 36.99 12.22
N GLN A 365 11.74 37.12 11.64
CA GLN A 365 11.92 36.96 10.18
C GLN A 365 11.54 35.55 9.72
N ASN A 366 12.03 34.51 10.40
CA ASN A 366 11.72 33.11 10.05
C ASN A 366 10.21 32.83 10.14
N MET A 367 9.51 33.36 11.15
CA MET A 367 8.05 33.22 11.25
C MET A 367 7.31 33.99 10.16
N THR A 368 7.77 35.19 9.78
CA THR A 368 7.14 35.93 8.68
C THR A 368 7.33 35.23 7.33
N VAL A 369 8.49 34.63 7.09
CA VAL A 369 8.76 33.84 5.88
C VAL A 369 7.88 32.60 5.85
N ALA A 370 7.82 31.84 6.95
CA ALA A 370 6.94 30.67 7.06
C ALA A 370 5.45 31.03 6.87
N GLY A 371 5.01 32.18 7.41
CA GLY A 371 3.65 32.69 7.21
C GLY A 371 3.34 33.03 5.75
N ASN A 372 4.30 33.61 5.03
CA ASN A 372 4.15 33.89 3.60
C ASN A 372 4.09 32.59 2.77
N VAL A 373 4.92 31.61 3.08
CA VAL A 373 4.90 30.28 2.42
C VAL A 373 3.55 29.58 2.64
N LEU A 374 3.04 29.57 3.87
CA LEU A 374 1.73 29.00 4.18
C LEU A 374 0.60 29.70 3.42
N LYS A 375 0.70 31.02 3.24
CA LYS A 375 -0.29 31.79 2.49
C LYS A 375 -0.27 31.45 0.99
N ASP A 376 0.92 31.28 0.41
CA ASP A 376 1.09 30.88 -0.99
C ASP A 376 0.63 29.44 -1.24
N ASP A 377 0.93 28.53 -0.31
CA ASP A 377 0.49 27.14 -0.40
C ASP A 377 -1.04 27.03 -0.28
N ASN A 378 -1.68 27.82 0.60
CA ASN A 378 -3.13 27.86 0.71
C ASN A 378 -3.78 28.43 -0.57
N LYS A 379 -3.13 29.41 -1.21
CA LYS A 379 -3.57 29.93 -2.50
C LYS A 379 -3.42 28.88 -3.62
N ARG A 380 -2.35 28.08 -3.62
CA ARG A 380 -2.17 26.97 -4.56
C ARG A 380 -3.21 25.87 -4.34
N LEU A 381 -3.46 25.48 -3.09
CA LEU A 381 -4.47 24.49 -2.72
C LEU A 381 -5.87 24.89 -3.21
N SER A 382 -6.27 26.14 -3.01
CA SER A 382 -7.56 26.63 -3.51
C SER A 382 -7.63 26.62 -5.06
N SER A 383 -6.54 26.98 -5.74
CA SER A 383 -6.48 26.87 -7.22
C SER A 383 -6.53 25.43 -7.73
N MET A 384 -5.91 24.48 -7.01
CA MET A 384 -6.01 23.06 -7.35
C MET A 384 -7.43 22.52 -7.11
N HIS A 385 -8.06 22.91 -6.00
CA HIS A 385 -9.43 22.48 -5.69
C HIS A 385 -10.41 22.92 -6.78
N THR A 386 -10.32 24.18 -7.21
CA THR A 386 -11.15 24.71 -8.31
C THR A 386 -10.89 24.01 -9.65
N GLN A 387 -9.66 23.59 -9.95
CA GLN A 387 -9.36 22.78 -11.14
C GLN A 387 -9.91 21.36 -11.05
N VAL A 388 -9.85 20.73 -9.86
CA VAL A 388 -10.46 19.42 -9.61
C VAL A 388 -11.97 19.49 -9.82
N ASP A 389 -12.64 20.51 -9.29
CA ASP A 389 -14.08 20.72 -9.46
C ASP A 389 -14.46 20.97 -10.93
N ALA A 390 -13.65 21.74 -11.67
CA ALA A 390 -13.85 21.95 -13.10
C ALA A 390 -13.66 20.64 -13.92
N ASN A 391 -12.73 19.78 -13.51
CA ASN A 391 -12.49 18.51 -14.18
C ASN A 391 -13.58 17.46 -13.87
N THR A 392 -14.05 17.38 -12.62
CA THR A 392 -15.13 16.47 -12.24
C THR A 392 -16.44 16.82 -12.95
N THR A 393 -16.76 18.12 -13.06
CA THR A 393 -17.94 18.58 -13.81
C THR A 393 -17.84 18.27 -15.31
N ARG A 394 -16.67 18.46 -15.93
CA ARG A 394 -16.43 18.08 -17.34
C ARG A 394 -16.55 16.57 -17.57
N LEU A 395 -15.98 15.76 -16.68
CA LEU A 395 -16.09 14.29 -16.75
C LEU A 395 -17.54 13.83 -16.61
N GLY A 396 -18.33 14.46 -15.74
CA GLY A 396 -19.77 14.20 -15.63
C GLY A 396 -20.53 14.51 -16.92
N ALA A 397 -20.23 15.65 -17.56
CA ALA A 397 -20.86 16.04 -18.82
C ALA A 397 -20.51 15.09 -19.99
N GLU A 398 -19.24 14.68 -20.10
CA GLU A 398 -18.81 13.70 -21.10
C GLU A 398 -19.37 12.30 -20.82
N GLY A 399 -19.50 11.91 -19.54
CA GLY A 399 -20.16 10.67 -19.13
C GLY A 399 -21.64 10.63 -19.56
N ALA A 400 -22.36 11.74 -19.37
CA ALA A 400 -23.76 11.85 -19.82
C ALA A 400 -23.89 11.80 -21.36
N ARG A 401 -22.95 12.44 -22.09
CA ARG A 401 -22.90 12.36 -23.57
C ARG A 401 -22.64 10.95 -24.08
N LEU A 402 -21.71 10.23 -23.44
CA LEU A 402 -21.40 8.83 -23.77
C LEU A 402 -22.60 7.92 -23.51
N ALA A 403 -23.30 8.09 -22.39
CA ALA A 403 -24.51 7.31 -22.07
C ALA A 403 -25.62 7.53 -23.12
N HIS A 404 -25.84 8.77 -23.55
CA HIS A 404 -26.80 9.10 -24.60
C HIS A 404 -26.42 8.46 -25.95
N HIS A 405 -25.13 8.49 -26.32
CA HIS A 405 -24.65 7.84 -27.56
C HIS A 405 -24.76 6.32 -27.51
N ALA A 406 -24.44 5.70 -26.36
CA ALA A 406 -24.53 4.26 -26.18
C ALA A 406 -25.99 3.76 -26.31
N TYR A 407 -26.95 4.48 -25.73
CA TYR A 407 -28.37 4.14 -25.83
C TYR A 407 -28.87 4.22 -27.28
N LYS A 408 -28.55 5.31 -28.00
CA LYS A 408 -28.97 5.50 -29.39
C LYS A 408 -28.38 4.42 -30.31
N CYS A 409 -27.09 4.11 -30.15
CA CYS A 409 -26.41 3.08 -30.94
C CYS A 409 -26.96 1.68 -30.66
N GLY A 410 -27.32 1.37 -29.41
CA GLY A 410 -27.97 0.12 -29.03
C GLY A 410 -29.35 -0.06 -29.68
N PHE A 411 -30.15 1.02 -29.71
CA PHE A 411 -31.46 1.00 -30.36
C PHE A 411 -31.35 0.85 -31.89
N ASP A 412 -30.43 1.57 -32.53
CA ASP A 412 -30.21 1.48 -33.97
C ASP A 412 -29.68 0.09 -34.37
N CYS A 413 -28.79 -0.51 -33.57
CA CYS A 413 -28.35 -1.91 -33.79
C CYS A 413 -29.50 -2.91 -33.65
N ALA A 414 -30.35 -2.76 -32.62
CA ALA A 414 -31.49 -3.65 -32.43
C ALA A 414 -32.46 -3.62 -33.62
N LEU A 415 -32.71 -2.43 -34.19
CA LEU A 415 -33.52 -2.27 -35.41
C LEU A 415 -32.93 -3.00 -36.62
N VAL A 416 -31.59 -2.93 -36.80
CA VAL A 416 -30.90 -3.66 -37.88
C VAL A 416 -31.02 -5.17 -37.70
N PHE A 417 -30.91 -5.69 -36.47
CA PHE A 417 -31.10 -7.12 -36.19
C PHE A 417 -32.52 -7.59 -36.49
N VAL A 418 -33.54 -6.79 -36.16
CA VAL A 418 -34.94 -7.11 -36.50
C VAL A 418 -35.16 -7.12 -38.01
N ALA A 419 -34.59 -6.17 -38.75
CA ALA A 419 -34.68 -6.14 -40.21
C ALA A 419 -34.00 -7.38 -40.85
N LEU A 420 -32.83 -7.78 -40.36
CA LEU A 420 -32.13 -8.99 -40.82
C LEU A 420 -32.93 -10.27 -40.53
N PHE A 421 -33.59 -10.34 -39.38
CA PHE A 421 -34.44 -11.48 -39.02
C PHE A 421 -35.65 -11.61 -39.95
N ILE A 422 -36.30 -10.48 -40.31
CA ILE A 422 -37.39 -10.47 -41.29
C ILE A 422 -36.87 -10.92 -42.66
N PHE A 423 -35.71 -10.43 -43.09
CA PHE A 423 -35.12 -10.83 -44.37
C PHE A 423 -34.79 -12.33 -44.40
N TRP A 424 -34.25 -12.86 -43.30
CA TRP A 424 -33.94 -14.28 -43.15
C TRP A 424 -35.19 -15.15 -43.22
N SER A 425 -36.30 -14.74 -42.58
CA SER A 425 -37.55 -15.50 -42.63
C SER A 425 -38.15 -15.55 -44.04
N PHE A 426 -38.03 -14.47 -44.82
CA PHE A 426 -38.42 -14.45 -46.24
C PHE A 426 -37.58 -15.40 -47.08
N ILE A 427 -36.26 -15.44 -46.89
CA ILE A 427 -35.38 -16.40 -47.58
C ILE A 427 -35.80 -17.83 -47.24
N CYS A 428 -36.01 -18.14 -45.96
CA CYS A 428 -36.48 -19.45 -45.53
C CYS A 428 -37.83 -19.82 -46.17
N MET A 429 -38.79 -18.89 -46.26
CA MET A 429 -40.08 -19.13 -46.92
C MET A 429 -39.91 -19.49 -48.39
N VAL A 430 -39.07 -18.76 -49.13
CA VAL A 430 -38.79 -19.03 -50.55
C VAL A 430 -38.13 -20.40 -50.73
N VAL A 431 -37.17 -20.74 -49.87
CA VAL A 431 -36.52 -22.06 -49.88
C VAL A 431 -37.55 -23.17 -49.65
N VAL A 432 -38.44 -23.02 -48.67
CA VAL A 432 -39.49 -24.02 -48.38
C VAL A 432 -40.45 -24.19 -49.56
N MET A 433 -40.87 -23.10 -50.21
CA MET A 433 -41.73 -23.18 -51.41
C MET A 433 -41.04 -23.87 -52.59
N LYS A 434 -39.72 -23.72 -52.72
CA LYS A 434 -38.95 -24.32 -53.82
C LYS A 434 -38.61 -25.80 -53.57
N VAL A 435 -38.42 -26.18 -52.31
CA VAL A 435 -38.11 -27.56 -51.90
C VAL A 435 -39.36 -28.44 -51.82
N PHE A 436 -40.53 -27.86 -51.50
CA PHE A 436 -41.80 -28.58 -51.41
C PHE A 436 -42.86 -28.02 -52.38
N PRO A 437 -42.74 -28.25 -53.70
CA PRO A 437 -43.82 -27.91 -54.63
C PRO A 437 -45.05 -28.76 -54.29
N LYS A 438 -46.19 -28.10 -54.07
CA LYS A 438 -47.47 -28.78 -53.78
C LYS A 438 -47.79 -29.76 -54.89
N ARG A 439 -47.90 -31.06 -54.55
CA ARG A 439 -48.50 -32.06 -55.45
C ARG A 439 -49.98 -31.73 -55.60
N VAL A 440 -50.36 -31.28 -56.79
CA VAL A 440 -51.76 -31.18 -57.19
C VAL A 440 -52.26 -32.61 -57.36
N THR A 441 -53.09 -33.07 -56.43
CA THR A 441 -53.89 -34.27 -56.60
C THR A 441 -54.97 -33.96 -57.63
N SER A 442 -54.87 -34.60 -58.80
CA SER A 442 -55.87 -34.62 -59.86
C SER A 442 -57.20 -35.17 -59.40
#